data_AF-A0A2R6BES5-F1
#
_entry.id   AF-A0A2R6BES5-F1
#
_cell.length_a   1.000
_cell.length_b   1.000
_cell.length_c   1.000
_cell.angle_alpha   90.00
_cell.angle_beta   90.00
_cell.angle_gamma   90.00
#
_symmetry.space_group_name_H-M   'P 1'
#
loop_
_entity.id
_entity.type
_entity.pdbx_description
1 polymer ?
#
loop_
_entity_poly.entity_id
_entity_poly.type
_entity_poly.pdbx_seq_one_letter_code
_entity_poly.pdbx_strand_id
1 'polypeptide(L)'
;MVRFDLVGFSDVEEYLDYFFGTLLETNWTYDYFVDWGKVRGNVRRHVKEISLLNSLCRVEAGERETMLGDIFQRYPETLEVIPLLLAIREKSIPILEMSEQAIYTCFDFSKRSLSGKEAEQLVGFCGSVGLLKLF
;
A
#
# COMPACT_ATOMS: atom_id res chain seq x y z
N MET A 1 3.20 41.11 10.43
CA MET A 1 3.98 41.06 11.69
C MET A 1 2.98 40.94 12.83
N VAL A 2 3.17 40.01 13.77
CA VAL A 2 2.23 39.79 14.89
C VAL A 2 2.32 40.98 15.86
N ARG A 3 1.16 41.48 16.32
CA ARG A 3 1.03 42.58 17.29
C ARG A 3 0.98 42.00 18.71
N PHE A 4 2.14 41.61 19.23
CA PHE A 4 2.29 40.96 20.54
C PHE A 4 1.81 41.85 21.71
N ASP A 5 1.87 43.18 21.52
CA ASP A 5 1.33 44.20 22.43
C ASP A 5 -0.18 44.07 22.64
N LEU A 6 -0.94 43.68 21.61
CA LEU A 6 -2.40 43.56 21.66
C LEU A 6 -2.88 42.24 22.27
N VAL A 7 -2.01 41.24 22.33
CA VAL A 7 -2.30 39.92 22.92
C VAL A 7 -1.69 39.76 24.32
N GLY A 8 -1.17 40.85 24.90
CA GLY A 8 -0.78 40.92 26.31
C GLY A 8 0.68 40.61 26.62
N PHE A 9 1.56 40.57 25.62
CA PHE A 9 3.00 40.40 25.83
C PHE A 9 3.73 41.73 25.83
N SER A 10 4.75 41.83 26.67
CA SER A 10 5.51 43.06 26.92
C SER A 10 6.53 43.33 25.81
N ASP A 11 7.10 42.26 25.26
CA ASP A 11 8.09 42.30 24.19
C ASP A 11 8.01 41.04 23.30
N VAL A 12 8.81 41.05 22.23
CA VAL A 12 8.82 39.98 21.22
C VAL A 12 9.40 38.68 21.78
N GLU A 13 10.38 38.74 22.67
CA GLU A 13 11.03 37.54 23.23
C GLU A 13 10.03 36.79 24.11
N GLU A 14 9.30 37.50 24.98
CA GLU A 14 8.24 36.93 25.83
C GLU A 14 7.16 36.22 24.99
N TYR A 15 6.72 36.85 23.89
CA TYR A 15 5.76 36.25 22.97
C TYR A 15 6.31 35.00 22.27
N LEU A 16 7.56 35.03 21.80
CA LEU A 16 8.17 33.91 21.09
C LEU A 16 8.37 32.71 22.02
N ASP A 17 8.84 32.94 23.24
CA ASP A 17 9.02 31.88 24.23
C ASP A 17 7.68 31.22 24.58
N TYR A 18 6.62 32.02 24.78
CA TYR A 18 5.27 31.50 24.97
C TYR A 18 4.75 30.73 23.75
N PHE A 19 4.94 31.29 22.55
CA PHE A 19 4.49 30.67 21.31
C PHE A 19 5.16 29.32 21.09
N PHE A 20 6.48 29.25 21.18
CA PHE A 20 7.22 27.99 21.03
C PHE A 20 6.91 27.00 22.16
N GLY A 21 6.72 27.50 23.39
CA GLY A 21 6.33 26.68 24.54
C GLY A 21 4.90 26.12 24.46
N THR A 22 4.03 26.67 23.60
CA THR A 22 2.65 26.22 23.40
C THR A 22 2.43 25.41 22.12
N LEU A 23 3.48 25.18 21.33
CA LEU A 23 3.38 24.31 20.17
C LEU A 23 3.12 22.87 20.64
N LEU A 24 2.05 22.29 20.11
CA LEU A 24 1.83 20.86 20.23
C LEU A 24 2.91 20.11 19.47
N GLU A 25 3.44 19.05 20.09
CA GLU A 25 4.46 18.21 19.46
C GLU A 25 3.94 17.58 18.16
N THR A 26 2.68 17.15 18.14
CA THR A 26 1.97 16.71 16.93
C THR A 26 0.49 17.08 17.02
N ASN A 27 -0.18 17.11 15.87
CA ASN A 27 -1.65 17.14 15.78
C ASN A 27 -2.25 15.75 15.49
N TRP A 28 -1.48 14.68 15.72
CA TRP A 28 -1.90 13.32 15.37
C TRP A 28 -2.94 12.82 16.36
N THR A 29 -4.13 12.53 15.86
CA THR A 29 -5.15 11.74 16.56
C THR A 29 -5.09 10.30 16.07
N TYR A 30 -5.81 9.37 16.70
CA TYR A 30 -5.80 7.96 16.27
C TYR A 30 -6.17 7.77 14.79
N ASP A 31 -7.05 8.62 14.26
CA ASP A 31 -7.49 8.60 12.85
C ASP A 31 -6.41 9.07 11.86
N TYR A 32 -5.32 9.69 12.33
CA TYR A 32 -4.16 10.03 11.51
C TYR A 32 -3.49 8.78 10.91
N PHE A 33 -3.46 7.69 11.68
CA PHE A 33 -2.75 6.47 11.31
C PHE A 33 -3.55 5.60 10.34
N VAL A 34 -4.86 5.49 10.54
CA VAL A 34 -5.72 4.62 9.73
C VAL A 34 -7.12 5.20 9.56
N ASP A 35 -7.50 5.47 8.31
CA ASP A 35 -8.89 5.73 7.94
C ASP A 35 -9.67 4.40 7.81
N TRP A 36 -10.31 3.98 8.89
CA TRP A 36 -11.13 2.77 8.90
C TRP A 36 -12.34 2.82 7.96
N GLY A 37 -12.84 4.02 7.65
CA GLY A 37 -13.91 4.20 6.66
C GLY A 37 -13.45 3.75 5.28
N LYS A 38 -12.26 4.22 4.87
CA LYS A 38 -11.60 3.82 3.63
C LYS A 38 -11.26 2.32 3.61
N VAL A 39 -10.69 1.79 4.69
CA VAL A 39 -10.36 0.34 4.80
C VAL A 39 -11.60 -0.52 4.59
N ARG A 40 -12.68 -0.25 5.34
CA ARG A 40 -13.94 -1.01 5.20
C ARG A 40 -14.55 -0.85 3.81
N GLY A 41 -14.45 0.34 3.21
CA GLY A 41 -14.89 0.60 1.84
C GLY A 41 -14.18 -0.30 0.81
N ASN A 42 -12.86 -0.41 0.91
CA ASN A 42 -12.07 -1.29 0.03
C ASN A 42 -12.35 -2.78 0.28
N VAL A 43 -12.43 -3.22 1.54
CA VAL A 43 -12.76 -4.61 1.87
C VAL A 43 -14.12 -5.01 1.31
N ARG A 44 -15.14 -4.14 1.43
CA ARG A 44 -16.47 -4.39 0.86
C ARG A 44 -16.45 -4.42 -0.67
N ARG A 45 -15.69 -3.51 -1.31
CA ARG A 45 -15.57 -3.44 -2.76
C ARG A 45 -14.92 -4.69 -3.35
N HIS A 46 -13.89 -5.23 -2.70
CA HIS A 46 -13.08 -6.33 -3.21
C HIS A 46 -13.32 -7.66 -2.46
N VAL A 47 -14.49 -7.83 -1.84
CA VAL A 47 -14.76 -8.98 -0.95
C VAL A 47 -14.61 -10.32 -1.66
N LYS A 48 -15.00 -10.40 -2.94
CA LYS A 48 -14.94 -11.63 -3.73
C LYS A 48 -13.50 -11.96 -4.10
N GLU A 49 -12.76 -10.97 -4.56
CA GLU A 49 -11.37 -11.06 -4.96
C GLU A 49 -10.47 -11.41 -3.78
N ILE A 50 -10.66 -10.77 -2.64
CA ILE A 50 -9.98 -11.10 -1.38
C ILE A 50 -10.32 -12.53 -0.95
N SER A 51 -11.58 -12.96 -1.07
CA SER A 51 -11.98 -14.33 -0.72
C SER A 51 -11.32 -15.38 -1.62
N LEU A 52 -11.16 -15.09 -2.92
CA LEU A 52 -10.43 -15.94 -3.86
C LEU A 52 -8.94 -16.01 -3.49
N LEU A 53 -8.29 -14.88 -3.21
CA LEU A 53 -6.89 -14.87 -2.79
C LEU A 53 -6.69 -15.61 -1.46
N ASN A 54 -7.64 -15.50 -0.51
CA ASN A 54 -7.62 -16.25 0.75
C ASN A 54 -7.74 -17.77 0.57
N SER A 55 -8.10 -18.27 -0.62
CA SER A 55 -8.03 -19.71 -0.89
C SER A 55 -6.59 -20.25 -0.84
N LEU A 56 -5.58 -19.38 -1.03
CA LEU A 56 -4.16 -19.73 -0.91
C LEU A 56 -3.77 -20.20 0.51
N CYS A 57 -4.53 -19.79 1.53
CA CYS A 57 -4.34 -20.29 2.90
C CYS A 57 -4.71 -21.76 3.07
N ARG A 58 -5.43 -22.34 2.10
CA ARG A 58 -5.93 -23.72 2.14
C ARG A 58 -5.06 -24.70 1.36
N VAL A 59 -3.98 -24.22 0.76
CA VAL A 59 -3.01 -25.04 0.02
C VAL A 59 -1.63 -24.97 0.65
N GLU A 60 -0.83 -26.00 0.41
CA GLU A 60 0.54 -26.09 0.89
C GLU A 60 1.40 -24.97 0.29
N ALA A 61 2.40 -24.52 1.03
CA ALA A 61 3.22 -23.37 0.64
C ALA A 61 3.85 -23.51 -0.77
N GLY A 62 4.25 -24.73 -1.14
CA GLY A 62 4.83 -25.03 -2.46
C GLY A 62 3.84 -24.97 -3.63
N GLU A 63 2.53 -25.00 -3.37
CA GLU A 63 1.48 -24.98 -4.40
C GLU A 63 0.90 -23.57 -4.63
N ARG A 64 1.20 -22.62 -3.73
CA ARG A 64 0.61 -21.28 -3.74
C ARG A 64 0.96 -20.48 -4.98
N GLU A 65 2.17 -20.60 -5.51
CA GLU A 65 2.57 -19.91 -6.73
C GLU A 65 1.74 -20.37 -7.92
N THR A 66 1.60 -21.69 -8.09
CA THR A 66 0.78 -22.29 -9.16
C THR A 66 -0.69 -21.89 -9.01
N MET A 67 -1.24 -21.97 -7.80
CA MET A 67 -2.62 -21.57 -7.54
C MET A 67 -2.85 -20.07 -7.78
N LEU A 68 -1.93 -19.20 -7.38
CA LEU A 68 -2.02 -17.77 -7.63
C LEU A 68 -1.99 -17.46 -9.14
N GLY A 69 -1.14 -18.17 -9.89
CA GLY A 69 -1.11 -18.06 -11.35
C GLY A 69 -2.43 -18.48 -12.02
N ASP A 70 -3.10 -19.52 -11.53
CA ASP A 70 -4.44 -19.91 -11.99
C ASP A 70 -5.49 -18.83 -11.66
N ILE A 71 -5.46 -18.31 -10.43
CA ILE A 71 -6.36 -17.24 -9.98
C ILE A 71 -6.21 -16.01 -10.87
N PHE A 72 -4.98 -15.55 -11.13
CA PHE A 72 -4.72 -14.37 -11.96
C PHE A 72 -5.24 -14.51 -13.39
N GLN A 73 -5.12 -15.70 -13.98
CA GLN A 73 -5.59 -15.94 -15.35
C GLN A 73 -7.11 -16.07 -15.43
N ARG A 74 -7.74 -16.72 -14.45
CA ARG A 74 -9.18 -17.00 -14.45
C ARG A 74 -10.03 -15.85 -13.89
N TYR A 75 -9.46 -15.10 -12.95
CA TYR A 75 -10.13 -14.03 -12.21
C TYR A 75 -9.25 -12.77 -12.20
N PRO A 76 -9.01 -12.13 -13.35
CA PRO A 76 -8.09 -10.98 -13.47
C PRO A 76 -8.49 -9.77 -12.62
N GLU A 77 -9.72 -9.69 -12.12
CA GLU A 77 -10.14 -8.72 -11.10
C GLU A 77 -9.31 -8.81 -9.81
N THR A 78 -8.71 -9.96 -9.48
CA THR A 78 -7.87 -10.11 -8.28
C THR A 78 -6.57 -9.33 -8.37
N LEU A 79 -6.11 -8.99 -9.59
CA LEU A 79 -4.88 -8.22 -9.79
C LEU A 79 -4.93 -6.88 -9.08
N GLU A 80 -6.07 -6.20 -9.12
CA GLU A 80 -6.24 -4.88 -8.51
C GLU A 80 -6.13 -4.89 -6.97
N VAL A 81 -6.26 -6.07 -6.35
CA VAL A 81 -6.11 -6.25 -4.91
C VAL A 81 -4.66 -6.34 -4.48
N ILE A 82 -3.75 -6.77 -5.37
CA ILE A 82 -2.34 -6.99 -5.03
C ILE A 82 -1.66 -5.69 -4.55
N PRO A 83 -1.74 -4.54 -5.26
CA PRO A 83 -1.18 -3.29 -4.74
C PRO A 83 -1.79 -2.87 -3.41
N LEU A 84 -3.09 -3.13 -3.19
CA LEU A 84 -3.77 -2.80 -1.93
C LEU A 84 -3.19 -3.58 -0.74
N LEU A 85 -2.88 -4.86 -0.93
CA LEU A 85 -2.23 -5.68 0.11
C LEU A 85 -0.81 -5.21 0.42
N LEU A 86 -0.13 -4.61 -0.56
CA LEU A 86 1.20 -4.02 -0.42
C LEU A 86 1.19 -2.55 0.03
N ALA A 87 0.01 -1.99 0.32
CA ALA A 87 -0.18 -0.57 0.64
C ALA A 87 0.32 0.41 -0.44
N ILE A 88 0.29 -0.01 -1.71
CA ILE A 88 0.67 0.78 -2.89
C ILE A 88 -0.61 1.31 -3.57
N ARG A 89 -0.58 2.57 -4.02
CA ARG A 89 -1.74 3.21 -4.68
C ARG A 89 -1.75 2.96 -6.18
N GLU A 90 -0.58 2.88 -6.78
CA GLU A 90 -0.32 2.70 -8.18
C GLU A 90 -0.58 1.25 -8.61
N LYS A 91 -1.22 1.06 -9.76
CA LYS A 91 -1.44 -0.27 -10.33
C LYS A 91 -0.23 -0.78 -11.10
N SER A 92 0.59 0.12 -11.63
CA SER A 92 1.84 -0.21 -12.31
C SER A 92 3.00 0.11 -11.38
N ILE A 93 3.78 -0.91 -11.05
CA ILE A 93 4.85 -0.86 -10.05
C ILE A 93 6.20 -1.01 -10.76
N PRO A 94 7.01 0.06 -10.86
CA PRO A 94 8.37 -0.05 -11.35
C PRO A 94 9.27 -0.63 -10.25
N ILE A 95 10.02 -1.67 -10.59
CA ILE A 95 11.03 -2.28 -9.72
C ILE A 95 12.39 -2.11 -10.37
N LEU A 96 13.33 -1.63 -9.56
CA LEU A 96 14.74 -1.55 -9.94
C LEU A 96 15.40 -2.90 -9.68
N GLU A 97 15.86 -3.55 -10.74
CA GLU A 97 16.65 -4.77 -10.66
C GLU A 97 18.13 -4.42 -10.82
N MET A 98 18.92 -4.77 -9.80
CA MET A 98 20.35 -4.51 -9.77
C MET A 98 21.11 -5.70 -10.36
N SER A 99 21.54 -5.54 -11.61
CA SER A 99 22.46 -6.44 -12.31
C SER A 99 23.78 -5.72 -12.59
N GLU A 100 24.53 -6.11 -13.64
CA GLU A 100 25.66 -5.31 -14.16
C GLU A 100 25.22 -3.91 -14.61
N GLN A 101 23.92 -3.74 -14.92
CA GLN A 101 23.28 -2.46 -15.25
C GLN A 101 21.97 -2.30 -14.46
N ALA A 102 21.58 -1.05 -14.24
CA ALA A 102 20.32 -0.69 -13.59
C ALA A 102 19.15 -0.81 -14.58
N ILE A 103 18.28 -1.81 -14.39
CA ILE A 103 17.11 -2.05 -15.25
C ILE A 103 15.84 -1.81 -14.43
N TYR A 104 14.87 -1.09 -15.00
CA TYR A 104 13.54 -0.95 -14.42
C TYR A 104 12.56 -1.90 -15.11
N THR A 105 11.99 -2.82 -14.34
CA THR A 105 10.90 -3.71 -14.78
C THR A 105 9.59 -3.16 -14.23
N CYS A 106 8.59 -2.95 -15.10
CA CYS A 106 7.26 -2.50 -14.68
C CYS A 106 6.29 -3.68 -14.57
N PHE A 107 5.69 -3.86 -13.40
CA PHE A 107 4.66 -4.86 -13.13
C PHE A 107 3.28 -4.20 -13.09
N ASP A 108 2.41 -4.50 -14.06
CA ASP A 108 1.07 -3.93 -14.15
C ASP A 108 0.00 -4.87 -13.58
N PHE A 109 -0.61 -4.43 -12.48
CA PHE A 109 -1.71 -5.06 -11.76
C PHE A 109 -3.09 -4.49 -12.12
N SER A 110 -3.21 -3.79 -13.25
CA SER A 110 -4.51 -3.41 -13.79
C SER A 110 -5.35 -4.63 -14.18
N LYS A 111 -6.68 -4.54 -14.04
CA LYS A 111 -7.58 -5.61 -14.45
C LYS A 111 -7.49 -5.82 -15.97
N ARG A 112 -6.86 -6.92 -16.38
CA ARG A 112 -6.72 -7.34 -17.79
C ARG A 112 -6.50 -8.84 -17.88
N SER A 113 -6.82 -9.44 -19.03
CA SER A 113 -6.43 -10.82 -19.31
C SER A 113 -4.91 -10.93 -19.39
N LEU A 114 -4.35 -11.98 -18.78
CA LEU A 114 -2.92 -12.24 -18.80
C LEU A 114 -2.60 -13.46 -19.65
N SER A 115 -1.48 -13.42 -20.37
CA SER A 115 -0.83 -14.63 -20.87
C SER A 115 -0.21 -15.43 -19.72
N GLY A 116 0.04 -16.72 -19.92
CA GLY A 116 0.70 -17.56 -18.90
C GLY A 116 2.04 -16.98 -18.45
N LYS A 117 2.84 -16.43 -19.38
CA LYS A 117 4.12 -15.78 -19.08
C LYS A 117 3.95 -14.52 -18.23
N GLU A 118 2.96 -13.68 -18.51
CA GLU A 118 2.69 -12.49 -17.70
C GLU A 118 2.20 -12.87 -16.29
N ALA A 119 1.37 -13.90 -16.19
CA ALA A 119 0.92 -14.42 -14.90
C ALA A 119 2.10 -14.94 -14.07
N GLU A 120 3.00 -15.71 -14.67
CA GLU A 120 4.23 -16.19 -14.03
C GLU A 120 5.11 -15.02 -13.54
N GLN A 121 5.27 -13.96 -14.34
CA GLN A 121 6.03 -12.77 -13.95
C GLN A 121 5.41 -12.05 -12.74
N LEU A 122 4.09 -11.88 -12.73
CA LEU A 122 3.39 -11.23 -11.62
C LEU A 122 3.39 -12.09 -10.35
N VAL A 123 3.31 -13.42 -10.49
CA VAL A 123 3.49 -14.37 -9.38
C VAL A 123 4.91 -14.28 -8.82
N GLY A 124 5.93 -14.24 -9.68
CA GLY A 124 7.32 -14.08 -9.27
C GLY A 124 7.58 -12.78 -8.51
N PHE A 125 6.93 -11.69 -8.93
CA PHE A 125 6.91 -10.44 -8.14
C PHE A 125 6.30 -10.66 -6.75
N CYS A 126 5.13 -11.31 -6.66
CA CYS A 126 4.45 -11.58 -5.38
C CYS A 126 5.30 -12.45 -4.44
N GLY A 127 6.04 -13.43 -4.98
CA GLY A 127 7.01 -14.23 -4.24
C GLY A 127 8.18 -13.39 -3.73
N SER A 128 8.77 -12.57 -4.59
CA SER A 128 9.93 -11.71 -4.29
C SER A 128 9.65 -10.70 -3.18
N VAL A 129 8.47 -10.08 -3.16
CA VAL A 129 8.06 -9.14 -2.10
C VAL A 129 7.57 -9.85 -0.83
N GLY A 130 7.50 -11.19 -0.84
CA GLY A 130 7.08 -11.99 0.31
C GLY A 130 5.56 -12.04 0.54
N LEU A 131 4.75 -11.59 -0.43
CA LEU A 131 3.28 -11.58 -0.30
C LEU A 131 2.71 -12.98 -0.03
N LEU A 132 3.29 -14.02 -0.61
CA LEU A 132 2.85 -15.41 -0.43
C LEU A 132 2.96 -15.93 1.01
N LYS A 133 3.74 -15.24 1.86
CA LYS A 133 3.86 -15.54 3.30
C LYS A 133 2.67 -15.03 4.12
N LEU A 134 1.84 -14.16 3.54
CA LEU A 134 0.63 -13.63 4.18
C LEU A 134 -0.50 -14.68 4.21
N PHE A 135 -0.50 -15.59 3.23
CA PHE A 135 -1.43 -16.70 3.13
C PHE A 135 -0.91 -17.91 3.90
#